data_AF-A0A0X3PFD0-F1
#
_entry.id   AF-A0A0X3PFD0-F1
#
_cell.length_a   1.000
_cell.length_b   1.000
_cell.length_c   1.000
_cell.angle_alpha   90.00
_cell.angle_beta   90.00
_cell.angle_gamma   90.00
#
_symmetry.space_group_name_H-M   'P 1'
#
loop_
_entity.id
_entity.type
_entity.pdbx_description
1 polymer ?
#
loop_
_entity_poly.entity_id
_entity_poly.type
_entity_poly.pdbx_seq_one_letter_code
_entity_poly.pdbx_strand_id
1 'polypeptide(L)'
;MNDKFGEIMIRSFRDRSCELPGLSACGSLNDQKKRFLSAGWSEVHSWTINEIYNALPSETAARIERLELLDDREITSQLFDHYCILLAINSTSVCCWNSLQAALADVK
;
A
#
# COMPACT_ATOMS: atom_id res chain seq x y z
N MET A 1 6.94 0.41 8.87
CA MET A 1 6.49 0.04 10.23
C MET A 1 7.59 0.03 11.28
N ASN A 2 8.83 -0.41 10.97
CA ASN A 2 9.93 -0.47 11.96
C ASN A 2 10.74 0.83 12.01
N ASP A 3 10.08 1.98 11.91
CA ASP A 3 10.71 3.30 11.97
C ASP A 3 9.97 4.20 12.97
N LYS A 4 10.52 5.41 13.19
CA LYS A 4 9.96 6.38 14.13
C LYS A 4 8.53 6.79 13.80
N PHE A 5 8.18 6.89 12.51
CA PHE A 5 6.84 7.26 12.10
C PHE A 5 5.85 6.13 12.43
N GLY A 6 6.24 4.89 12.17
CA GLY A 6 5.49 3.70 12.57
C GLY A 6 5.26 3.63 14.08
N GLU A 7 6.27 3.91 14.89
CA GLU A 7 6.14 3.96 16.36
C GLU A 7 5.12 5.02 16.81
N ILE A 8 5.17 6.22 16.23
CA ILE A 8 4.21 7.31 16.49
C ILE A 8 2.79 6.88 16.08
N MET A 9 2.64 6.26 14.91
CA MET A 9 1.36 5.77 14.41
C MET A 9 0.74 4.76 15.38
N ILE A 10 1.51 3.76 15.82
CA ILE A 10 1.04 2.72 16.74
C ILE A 10 0.61 3.34 18.07
N ARG A 11 1.40 4.28 18.59
CA ARG A 11 1.06 4.99 19.82
C ARG A 11 -0.25 5.77 19.67
N SER A 12 -0.45 6.47 18.54
CA SER A 12 -1.69 7.20 18.24
C SER A 12 -2.94 6.30 18.25
N PHE A 13 -2.83 5.07 17.72
CA PHE A 13 -3.93 4.09 17.82
C PHE A 13 -4.15 3.62 19.27
N ARG A 14 -3.08 3.32 20.00
CA ARG A 14 -3.17 2.86 21.39
C ARG A 14 -3.76 3.92 22.32
N ASP A 15 -3.39 5.19 22.14
CA ASP A 15 -3.91 6.31 22.93
C ASP A 15 -5.44 6.47 22.74
N ARG A 16 -5.99 5.95 21.63
CA ARG A 16 -7.43 5.88 21.34
C ARG A 16 -8.07 4.54 21.71
N SER A 17 -7.38 3.71 22.50
CA SER A 17 -7.81 2.34 22.85
C SER A 17 -8.09 1.44 21.64
N CYS A 18 -7.38 1.67 20.53
CA CYS A 18 -7.46 0.84 19.33
C CYS A 18 -6.21 -0.05 19.24
N GLU A 19 -6.41 -1.36 19.40
CA GLU A 19 -5.35 -2.35 19.26
C GLU A 19 -5.25 -2.89 17.83
N LEU A 20 -4.01 -3.17 17.40
CA LEU A 20 -3.70 -3.73 16.09
C LEU A 20 -3.04 -5.11 16.27
N PRO A 21 -3.80 -6.17 16.58
CA PRO A 21 -3.24 -7.49 16.91
C PRO A 21 -2.49 -8.14 15.74
N GLY A 22 -2.83 -7.77 14.49
CA GLY A 22 -2.17 -8.27 13.28
C GLY A 22 -0.88 -7.52 12.89
N LEU A 23 -0.47 -6.51 13.66
CA LEU A 23 0.63 -5.62 13.27
C LEU A 23 1.98 -6.34 13.14
N SER A 24 2.19 -7.41 13.89
CA SER A 24 3.40 -8.24 13.81
C SER A 24 3.62 -8.84 12.42
N ALA A 25 2.54 -9.05 11.64
CA ALA A 25 2.61 -9.54 10.27
C ALA A 25 2.75 -8.41 9.22
N CYS A 26 2.77 -7.14 9.66
CA CYS A 26 2.78 -5.95 8.80
C CYS A 26 4.14 -5.23 8.76
N GLY A 27 5.24 -5.92 9.07
CA GLY A 27 6.58 -5.31 9.16
C GLY A 27 7.09 -4.71 7.85
N SER A 28 6.84 -5.42 6.73
CA SER A 28 7.26 -5.02 5.39
C SER A 28 6.33 -5.58 4.31
N LEU A 29 6.43 -5.07 3.07
CA LEU A 29 5.77 -5.66 1.90
C LEU A 29 6.11 -7.14 1.72
N ASN A 30 7.35 -7.53 2.03
CA ASN A 30 7.78 -8.93 1.94
C ASN A 30 7.10 -9.82 2.97
N ASP A 31 6.85 -9.31 4.18
CA ASP A 31 6.14 -10.07 5.22
C ASP A 31 4.68 -10.28 4.82
N GLN A 32 4.05 -9.28 4.21
CA GLN A 32 2.71 -9.42 3.65
C GLN A 32 2.69 -10.45 2.51
N LYS A 33 3.63 -10.37 1.56
CA LYS A 33 3.75 -11.38 0.48
C LYS A 33 3.91 -12.79 1.04
N LYS A 34 4.84 -12.99 1.99
CA LYS A 34 5.07 -14.28 2.65
C LYS A 34 3.82 -14.80 3.33
N ARG A 35 3.07 -13.95 4.03
CA ARG A 35 1.82 -14.33 4.70
C ARG A 35 0.83 -14.94 3.72
N PHE A 36 0.60 -14.30 2.57
CA PHE A 36 -0.33 -14.83 1.56
C PHE A 36 0.22 -16.08 0.86
N LEU A 37 1.50 -16.11 0.50
CA LEU A 37 2.12 -17.32 -0.07
C LEU A 37 2.01 -18.52 0.88
N SER A 38 2.26 -18.30 2.18
CA SER A 38 2.14 -19.34 3.22
C SER A 38 0.69 -19.82 3.44
N ALA A 39 -0.29 -18.99 3.09
CA ALA A 39 -1.71 -19.34 3.16
C ALA A 39 -2.21 -20.10 1.92
N GLY A 40 -1.33 -20.46 0.98
CA GLY A 40 -1.66 -21.27 -0.19
C GLY A 40 -2.02 -20.50 -1.46
N TRP A 41 -1.73 -19.18 -1.50
CA TRP A 41 -1.87 -18.39 -2.73
C TRP A 41 -0.69 -18.65 -3.67
N SER A 42 -0.97 -18.74 -4.98
CA SER A 42 0.04 -19.11 -5.99
C SER A 42 0.91 -17.92 -6.39
N GLU A 43 0.32 -16.74 -6.49
CA GLU A 43 0.98 -15.51 -6.93
C GLU A 43 0.54 -14.34 -6.05
N VAL A 44 1.49 -13.50 -5.65
CA VAL A 44 1.22 -12.37 -4.74
C VAL A 44 2.02 -11.14 -5.17
N HIS A 45 1.29 -10.05 -5.40
CA HIS A 45 1.83 -8.73 -5.71
C HIS A 45 1.46 -7.73 -4.63
N SER A 46 2.34 -6.78 -4.35
CA SER A 46 2.09 -5.77 -3.33
C SER A 46 2.86 -4.49 -3.63
N TRP A 47 2.26 -3.35 -3.27
CA TRP A 47 2.84 -2.02 -3.43
C TRP A 47 2.56 -1.16 -2.21
N THR A 48 3.46 -0.23 -1.89
CA THR A 48 3.16 0.85 -0.96
C THR A 48 2.18 1.83 -1.59
N ILE A 49 1.50 2.64 -0.77
CA ILE A 49 0.65 3.71 -1.31
C ILE A 49 1.50 4.74 -2.06
N ASN A 50 2.76 4.96 -1.69
CA ASN A 50 3.66 5.84 -2.44
C ASN A 50 3.92 5.32 -3.85
N GLU A 51 4.19 4.02 -4.01
CA GLU A 51 4.39 3.41 -5.33
C GLU A 51 3.15 3.59 -6.22
N ILE A 52 1.96 3.45 -5.63
CA ILE A 52 0.69 3.62 -6.34
C ILE A 52 0.45 5.09 -6.68
N TYR A 53 0.62 6.00 -5.70
CA TYR A 53 0.40 7.43 -5.88
C TYR A 53 1.31 8.00 -6.97
N ASN A 54 2.58 7.62 -6.98
CA ASN A 54 3.55 8.03 -8.00
C ASN A 54 3.30 7.40 -9.37
N ALA A 55 2.52 6.33 -9.44
CA ALA A 55 2.12 5.69 -10.69
C ALA A 55 0.81 6.24 -11.27
N LEU A 56 0.12 7.15 -10.57
CA LEU A 56 -1.11 7.77 -11.06
C LEU A 56 -0.83 8.68 -12.28
N PRO A 57 -1.81 8.86 -13.19
CA PRO A 57 -1.64 9.73 -14.32
C PRO A 57 -1.57 11.16 -13.81
N SER A 58 -0.70 11.97 -14.39
CA SER A 58 -0.47 13.35 -13.99
C SER A 58 -1.76 14.17 -13.89
N GLU A 59 -2.72 13.96 -14.79
CA GLU A 59 -4.04 14.62 -14.76
C GLU A 59 -4.85 14.23 -13.51
N THR A 60 -4.82 12.96 -13.12
CA THR A 60 -5.55 12.49 -11.94
C THR A 60 -4.93 13.04 -10.66
N ALA A 61 -3.60 12.99 -10.56
CA ALA A 61 -2.87 13.56 -9.43
C ALA A 61 -3.17 15.06 -9.31
N ALA A 62 -3.05 15.83 -10.41
CA ALA A 62 -3.34 17.26 -10.44
C ALA A 62 -4.83 17.58 -10.17
N ARG A 63 -5.76 16.70 -10.54
CA ARG A 63 -7.18 16.85 -10.19
C ARG A 63 -7.40 16.67 -8.69
N ILE A 64 -6.72 15.72 -8.06
CA ILE A 64 -6.82 15.45 -6.61
C ILE A 64 -6.16 16.58 -5.81
N GLU A 65 -4.94 16.99 -6.17
CA GLU A 65 -4.18 18.05 -5.50
C GLU A 65 -4.85 19.43 -5.59
N ARG A 66 -5.82 19.61 -6.49
CA ARG A 66 -6.65 20.83 -6.58
C ARG A 66 -7.81 20.88 -5.60
N LEU A 67 -8.19 19.76 -4.99
CA LEU A 67 -9.30 19.71 -4.04
C LEU A 67 -8.92 20.34 -2.70
N GLU A 68 -7.70 20.08 -2.24
CA GLU A 68 -7.16 20.58 -0.98
C GLU A 68 -5.65 20.78 -1.13
N LEU A 69 -5.15 21.88 -0.55
CA LEU A 69 -3.72 22.18 -0.58
C LEU A 69 -2.99 21.24 0.38
N LEU A 70 -2.05 20.46 -0.14
CA LEU A 70 -1.16 19.63 0.67
C LEU A 70 0.14 20.39 0.99
N ASP A 71 0.28 20.87 2.23
CA ASP A 71 1.47 21.56 2.73
C ASP A 71 2.55 20.61 3.25
N ASP A 72 2.17 19.53 3.93
CA ASP A 72 3.09 18.54 4.53
C ASP A 72 3.31 17.31 3.63
N ARG A 73 4.04 17.51 2.52
CA ARG A 73 4.37 16.43 1.57
C ARG A 73 5.21 15.31 2.19
N GLU A 74 6.15 15.66 3.07
CA GLU A 74 7.04 14.68 3.72
C GLU A 74 6.26 13.74 4.63
N ILE A 75 5.39 14.29 5.48
CA ILE A 75 4.53 13.51 6.39
C ILE A 75 3.57 12.62 5.59
N THR A 76 3.03 13.14 4.49
CA THR A 76 2.14 12.37 3.62
C THR A 76 2.88 11.20 2.97
N SER A 77 4.10 11.42 2.51
CA SER A 77 4.94 10.35 1.98
C SER A 77 5.25 9.30 3.06
N GLN A 78 5.61 9.71 4.27
CA GLN A 78 5.81 8.78 5.39
C GLN A 78 4.54 7.98 5.71
N LEU A 79 3.36 8.63 5.69
CA LEU A 79 2.08 7.95 5.85
C LEU A 79 1.86 6.90 4.76
N PHE A 80 2.13 7.24 3.50
CA PHE A 80 1.92 6.36 2.37
C PHE A 80 2.87 5.15 2.34
N ASP A 81 4.07 5.25 2.91
CA ASP A 81 4.98 4.10 3.08
C ASP A 81 4.50 3.10 4.15
N HIS A 82 3.59 3.52 5.03
CA HIS A 82 3.05 2.71 6.12
C HIS A 82 1.77 1.97 5.76
N TYR A 83 1.26 2.15 4.54
CA TYR A 83 0.13 1.41 3.99
C TYR A 83 0.53 0.72 2.70
N CYS A 84 -0.13 -0.40 2.41
CA CYS A 84 0.10 -1.15 1.18
C CYS A 84 -1.21 -1.70 0.61
N ILE A 85 -1.24 -1.87 -0.71
CA ILE A 85 -2.25 -2.69 -1.40
C ILE A 85 -1.57 -3.99 -1.81
N LEU A 86 -2.26 -5.11 -1.58
CA LEU A 86 -1.81 -6.45 -1.93
C LEU A 86 -2.88 -7.17 -2.75
N LEU A 87 -2.44 -7.86 -3.80
CA LEU A 87 -3.24 -8.71 -4.66
C LEU A 87 -2.67 -10.13 -4.62
N ALA A 88 -3.50 -11.12 -4.28
CA ALA A 88 -3.13 -12.53 -4.28
C ALA A 88 -4.04 -13.32 -5.22
N ILE A 89 -3.46 -14.24 -6.00
CA ILE A 89 -4.14 -14.96 -7.09
C ILE A 89 -3.81 -16.45 -7.00
N ASN A 90 -4.82 -17.30 -7.21
CA ASN A 90 -4.65 -18.76 -7.34
C ASN A 90 -4.86 -19.27 -8.78
N SER A 91 -5.56 -18.49 -9.61
CA SER A 91 -5.96 -18.86 -10.96
C SER A 91 -5.66 -17.74 -11.94
N THR A 92 -4.63 -17.93 -12.75
CA THR A 92 -4.18 -16.97 -13.79
C THR A 92 -5.23 -16.74 -14.88
N SER A 93 -6.21 -17.64 -15.01
CA SER A 93 -7.33 -17.51 -15.96
C SER A 93 -8.35 -16.43 -15.57
N VAL A 94 -8.46 -16.09 -14.28
CA VAL A 94 -9.40 -15.06 -13.79
C VAL A 94 -8.72 -13.69 -13.78
N CYS A 95 -7.41 -13.66 -13.57
CA CYS A 95 -6.63 -12.44 -13.47
C CYS A 95 -5.26 -12.68 -14.09
N CYS A 96 -5.08 -12.28 -15.35
CA CYS A 96 -3.78 -12.30 -16.01
C CYS A 96 -3.00 -11.06 -15.59
N TRP A 97 -1.86 -11.25 -14.93
CA TRP A 97 -0.99 -10.15 -14.52
C TRP A 97 -0.64 -9.21 -15.69
N ASN A 98 -0.39 -9.75 -16.88
CA ASN A 98 -0.08 -8.94 -18.07
C ASN A 98 -1.23 -8.00 -18.47
N SER A 99 -2.48 -8.44 -18.31
CA SER A 99 -3.66 -7.61 -18.59
C SER A 99 -3.84 -6.51 -17.55
N LEU A 100 -3.52 -6.81 -16.28
CA LEU A 100 -3.59 -5.85 -15.19
C LEU A 100 -2.44 -4.85 -15.25
N GLN A 101 -1.24 -5.29 -15.62
CA GLN A 101 -0.08 -4.45 -15.87
C GLN A 101 -0.31 -3.51 -17.05
N ALA A 102 -0.97 -3.95 -18.12
CA ALA A 102 -1.38 -3.08 -19.22
C ALA A 102 -2.41 -2.03 -18.75
N ALA A 103 -3.45 -2.46 -18.04
CA ALA A 103 -4.45 -1.53 -17.48
C ALA A 103 -3.85 -0.54 -16.47
N LEU A 104 -2.83 -0.94 -15.70
CA LEU A 104 -2.05 -0.06 -14.81
C LEU A 104 -0.98 0.74 -15.53
N ALA A 105 -0.58 0.37 -16.75
CA ALA A 105 0.33 1.13 -17.58
C ALA A 105 -0.38 2.24 -18.36
N ASP A 106 -1.67 2.05 -18.70
CA ASP A 106 -2.56 3.10 -19.24
C ASP A 106 -2.86 4.20 -18.20
N VAL A 107 -2.41 4.01 -16.96
CA VAL A 107 -2.43 4.99 -15.88
C VAL A 107 -1.17 5.89 -15.92
N LYS A 108 -0.20 5.66 -16.82
CA LYS A 108 0.98 6.52 -16.98
C LYS A 108 0.76 7.69 -17.94
#